data_AF-A0A1I0MR06-F1
#
_entry.id   AF-A0A1I0MR06-F1
#
_cell.length_a   1.000
_cell.length_b   1.000
_cell.length_c   1.000
_cell.angle_alpha   90.00
_cell.angle_beta   90.00
_cell.angle_gamma   90.00
#
_symmetry.space_group_name_H-M   'P 1'
#
loop_
_entity.id
_entity.type
_entity.pdbx_description
1 polymer ?
#
loop_
_entity_poly.entity_id
_entity_poly.type
_entity_poly.pdbx_seq_one_letter_code
_entity_poly.pdbx_strand_id
1 'polypeptide(L)'
;MTNENEKLLKVKKSCKAVCIVARILMIFMIIGTVAALIGGGKIWSMGSDFDAAFAQLEANGVVTTGDSFGGSSVFHLDKFDPDNIQTSVPAIREKLDTCPQSFVYSVYLFMTAGVCAVLALVMGLVIATFKAIIKNNTPFCDPAISMMTITLIVLTGIFFLTAGTGTGAILAVITWAIYTIMQYGKALQIQSDETL
;
A
#
# COMPACT_ATOMS: atom_id res chain seq x y z
N MET A 1 26.83 32.45 -11.03
CA MET A 1 26.26 31.41 -11.91
C MET A 1 26.66 29.96 -11.57
N THR A 2 27.62 29.70 -10.67
CA THR A 2 28.05 28.34 -10.30
C THR A 2 27.21 27.69 -9.19
N ASN A 3 26.77 28.47 -8.20
CA ASN A 3 26.10 27.95 -6.99
C ASN A 3 24.65 27.46 -7.23
N GLU A 4 23.87 28.13 -8.08
CA GLU A 4 22.48 27.71 -8.40
C GLU A 4 22.43 26.43 -9.23
N ASN A 5 23.35 26.31 -10.20
CA ASN A 5 23.50 25.10 -11.01
C ASN A 5 23.91 23.89 -10.17
N GLU A 6 24.76 24.07 -9.14
CA GLU A 6 25.10 23.00 -8.20
C GLU A 6 23.93 22.57 -7.31
N LYS A 7 23.11 23.50 -6.83
CA LYS A 7 21.90 23.18 -6.03
C LYS A 7 20.90 22.39 -6.86
N LEU A 8 20.65 22.79 -8.11
CA LEU A 8 19.78 22.07 -9.05
C LEU A 8 20.28 20.66 -9.35
N LEU A 9 21.60 20.49 -9.52
CA LEU A 9 22.21 19.17 -9.72
C LEU A 9 22.03 18.25 -8.50
N LYS A 10 22.16 18.78 -7.27
CA LYS A 10 21.90 18.02 -6.03
C LYS A 10 20.45 17.54 -5.96
N VAL A 11 19.48 18.42 -6.25
CA VAL A 11 18.05 18.05 -6.26
C VAL A 11 17.78 16.97 -7.29
N LYS A 12 18.30 17.10 -8.52
CA LYS A 12 18.16 16.06 -9.56
C LYS A 12 18.77 14.72 -9.14
N LYS A 13 19.92 14.74 -8.46
CA LYS A 13 20.56 13.52 -7.95
C LYS A 13 19.68 12.84 -6.89
N SER A 14 19.10 13.61 -5.96
CA SER A 14 18.15 13.11 -4.97
C SER A 14 16.89 12.54 -5.63
N CYS A 15 16.29 13.23 -6.59
CA CYS A 15 15.13 12.71 -7.33
C CYS A 15 15.43 11.39 -8.06
N LYS A 16 16.62 11.27 -8.65
CA LYS A 16 17.07 10.01 -9.28
C LYS A 16 17.25 8.90 -8.24
N ALA A 17 17.84 9.19 -7.08
CA ALA A 17 17.97 8.22 -5.99
C ALA A 17 16.61 7.71 -5.52
N VAL A 18 15.64 8.62 -5.31
CA VAL A 18 14.28 8.25 -4.92
C VAL A 18 13.62 7.37 -5.99
N CYS A 19 13.77 7.69 -7.28
CA CYS A 19 13.27 6.84 -8.37
C CYS A 19 13.85 5.42 -8.33
N ILE A 20 15.14 5.26 -8.00
CA ILE A 20 15.79 3.95 -7.90
C ILE A 20 15.23 3.18 -6.70
N VAL A 21 15.19 3.81 -5.52
CA VAL A 21 14.66 3.18 -4.30
C VAL A 21 13.20 2.76 -4.48
N ALA A 22 12.36 3.67 -4.99
CA ALA A 22 10.95 3.38 -5.25
C ALA A 22 10.78 2.24 -6.28
N ARG A 23 11.66 2.15 -7.28
CA ARG A 23 11.64 1.04 -8.26
C ARG A 23 11.98 -0.30 -7.61
N ILE A 24 12.99 -0.33 -6.75
CA ILE A 24 13.37 -1.55 -6.01
C ILE A 24 12.21 -2.00 -5.12
N LEU A 25 11.62 -1.07 -4.36
CA LEU A 25 10.46 -1.36 -3.51
C LEU A 25 9.26 -1.85 -4.31
N MET A 26 8.98 -1.24 -5.48
CA MET A 26 7.90 -1.69 -6.36
C MET A 26 8.11 -3.14 -6.83
N ILE A 27 9.32 -3.49 -7.27
CA ILE A 27 9.63 -4.85 -7.72
C ILE A 27 9.41 -5.84 -6.58
N PHE A 28 9.88 -5.50 -5.38
CA PHE A 28 9.67 -6.34 -4.19
C PHE A 28 8.19 -6.56 -3.89
N MET A 29 7.36 -5.50 -3.96
CA MET A 29 5.91 -5.60 -3.78
C MET A 29 5.22 -6.44 -4.86
N ILE A 30 5.66 -6.36 -6.11
CA ILE A 30 5.14 -7.19 -7.20
C ILE A 30 5.45 -8.67 -6.94
N ILE A 31 6.69 -8.99 -6.56
CA ILE A 31 7.09 -10.36 -6.22
C ILE A 31 6.26 -10.88 -5.03
N GLY A 32 6.09 -10.05 -3.98
CA GLY A 32 5.25 -10.40 -2.84
C GLY A 32 3.79 -10.65 -3.22
N THR A 33 3.25 -9.85 -4.13
CA THR A 33 1.88 -10.04 -4.67
C THR A 33 1.74 -11.39 -5.35
N VAL A 34 2.68 -11.73 -6.26
CA VAL A 34 2.66 -13.00 -6.99
C VAL A 34 2.80 -14.18 -6.03
N ALA A 35 3.71 -14.10 -5.06
CA ALA A 35 3.89 -15.15 -4.06
C ALA A 35 2.64 -15.36 -3.21
N ALA A 36 1.99 -14.28 -2.78
CA ALA A 36 0.75 -14.34 -2.00
C ALA A 36 -0.42 -14.91 -2.81
N LEU A 37 -0.54 -14.57 -4.10
CA LEU A 37 -1.57 -15.15 -4.98
C LEU A 37 -1.38 -16.66 -5.19
N ILE A 38 -0.14 -17.09 -5.45
CA ILE A 38 0.18 -18.52 -5.62
C ILE A 38 -0.04 -19.27 -4.29
N GLY A 39 0.38 -18.69 -3.17
CA GLY A 39 0.18 -19.24 -1.83
C GLY A 39 -1.30 -19.39 -1.48
N GLY A 40 -2.08 -18.32 -1.67
CA GLY A 40 -3.52 -18.32 -1.44
C GLY A 40 -4.24 -19.34 -2.34
N GLY A 41 -3.88 -19.40 -3.62
CA GLY A 41 -4.44 -20.39 -4.55
C GLY A 41 -4.12 -21.84 -4.17
N LYS A 42 -2.88 -22.11 -3.70
CA LYS A 42 -2.49 -23.45 -3.23
C LYS A 42 -3.26 -23.85 -1.97
N ILE A 43 -3.33 -22.98 -0.96
CA ILE A 43 -4.06 -23.26 0.28
C ILE A 43 -5.55 -23.49 -0.01
N TRP A 44 -6.13 -22.68 -0.89
CA TRP A 44 -7.50 -22.85 -1.34
C TRP A 44 -7.72 -24.20 -2.03
N SER A 45 -6.76 -24.65 -2.84
CA SER A 45 -6.86 -25.93 -3.57
C SER A 45 -6.68 -27.17 -2.68
N MET A 46 -5.91 -27.07 -1.60
CA MET A 46 -5.68 -28.18 -0.67
C MET A 46 -6.87 -28.42 0.28
N GLY A 47 -7.72 -27.41 0.52
CA GLY A 47 -8.97 -27.57 1.27
C GLY A 47 -8.80 -28.33 2.59
N SER A 48 -9.46 -29.49 2.71
CA SER A 48 -9.47 -30.32 3.92
C SER A 48 -8.11 -30.90 4.31
N ASP A 49 -7.20 -31.11 3.36
CA ASP A 49 -5.86 -31.65 3.64
C ASP A 49 -4.99 -30.63 4.38
N PHE A 50 -5.22 -29.34 4.10
CA PHE A 50 -4.58 -28.25 4.82
C PHE A 50 -5.06 -28.19 6.27
N ASP A 51 -6.37 -28.30 6.49
CA ASP A 51 -6.97 -28.27 7.83
C ASP A 51 -6.54 -29.49 8.67
N ALA A 52 -6.44 -30.67 8.06
CA ALA A 52 -5.92 -31.86 8.72
C ALA A 52 -4.43 -31.71 9.09
N ALA A 53 -3.60 -31.14 8.21
CA ALA A 53 -2.21 -30.84 8.51
C ALA A 53 -2.07 -29.76 9.60
N PHE A 54 -2.95 -28.76 9.60
CA PHE A 54 -2.96 -27.70 10.60
C PHE A 54 -3.36 -28.23 11.99
N ALA A 55 -4.39 -29.07 12.06
CA ALA A 55 -4.80 -29.75 13.30
C ALA A 55 -3.69 -30.68 13.84
N GLN A 56 -2.93 -31.35 12.96
CA GLN A 56 -1.76 -32.12 13.38
C GLN A 56 -0.62 -31.24 13.90
N LEU A 57 -0.40 -30.06 13.32
CA LEU A 57 0.62 -29.10 13.78
C LEU A 57 0.25 -28.42 15.11
N GLU A 58 -1.04 -28.19 15.34
CA GLU A 58 -1.59 -27.73 16.62
C GLU A 58 -1.45 -28.84 17.69
N ALA A 59 -1.79 -30.09 17.36
CA ALA A 59 -1.61 -31.24 18.26
C ALA A 59 -0.14 -31.51 18.60
N ASN A 60 0.79 -31.20 17.70
CA ASN A 60 2.23 -31.30 17.93
C ASN A 60 2.81 -30.08 18.68
N GLY A 61 1.98 -29.12 19.08
CA GLY A 61 2.39 -27.95 19.87
C GLY A 61 3.30 -26.96 19.12
N VAL A 62 3.39 -27.05 17.80
CA VAL A 62 4.21 -26.16 16.96
C VAL A 62 3.48 -24.83 16.70
N VAL A 63 2.15 -24.84 16.77
CA VAL A 63 1.30 -23.67 16.57
C VAL A 63 0.42 -23.49 17.80
N THR A 64 0.77 -22.52 18.65
CA THR A 64 -0.09 -22.10 19.76
C THR A 64 -1.11 -21.10 19.22
N THR A 65 -2.38 -21.50 19.11
CA THR A 65 -3.53 -20.64 18.75
C THR A 65 -3.86 -19.58 19.81
N GLY A 66 -2.90 -19.22 20.66
CA GLY A 66 -3.00 -18.25 21.75
C GLY A 66 -2.36 -16.90 21.47
N ASP A 67 -1.36 -16.81 20.58
CA ASP A 67 -0.56 -15.59 20.48
C ASP A 67 -0.93 -14.78 19.26
N SER A 68 -1.55 -13.64 19.54
CA SER A 68 -1.56 -12.45 18.71
C SER A 68 -0.23 -12.33 17.97
N PHE A 69 -0.28 -12.42 16.65
CA PHE A 69 0.85 -12.09 15.78
C PHE A 69 1.36 -10.71 16.21
N GLY A 70 2.60 -10.65 16.69
CA GLY A 70 3.25 -9.49 17.31
C GLY A 70 3.50 -8.32 16.36
N GLY A 71 2.47 -7.84 15.68
CA GLY A 71 2.38 -6.49 15.16
C GLY A 71 1.90 -5.59 16.29
N SER A 72 2.64 -4.51 16.53
CA SER A 72 2.27 -3.36 17.37
C SER A 72 0.76 -3.25 17.61
N SER A 73 0.38 -3.26 18.89
CA SER A 73 -0.98 -3.32 19.48
C SER A 73 -1.92 -2.16 19.14
N VAL A 74 -1.73 -1.51 17.99
CA VAL A 74 -2.64 -0.50 17.45
C VAL A 74 -3.78 -1.13 16.64
N PHE A 75 -3.59 -2.38 16.18
CA PHE A 75 -4.64 -3.15 15.51
C PHE A 75 -4.99 -4.34 16.40
N HIS A 76 -6.08 -4.23 17.16
CA HIS A 76 -6.75 -5.40 17.72
C HIS A 76 -7.29 -6.20 16.54
N LEU A 77 -6.49 -7.12 16.00
CA LEU A 77 -7.01 -8.22 15.23
C LEU A 77 -7.65 -9.16 16.24
N ASP A 78 -8.94 -8.92 16.54
CA ASP A 78 -9.77 -9.91 17.20
C ASP A 78 -9.55 -11.24 16.49
N LYS A 79 -9.37 -12.32 17.27
CA LYS A 79 -9.42 -13.67 16.74
C LYS A 79 -10.64 -13.74 15.85
N PHE A 80 -10.40 -13.98 14.56
CA PHE A 80 -11.48 -14.11 13.59
C PHE A 80 -12.26 -15.35 14.00
N ASP A 81 -13.34 -15.17 14.75
CA ASP A 81 -14.17 -16.24 15.28
C ASP A 81 -15.10 -16.68 14.14
N PRO A 82 -14.82 -17.81 13.48
CA PRO A 82 -15.59 -18.25 12.33
C PRO A 82 -17.08 -18.48 12.67
N ASP A 83 -17.38 -18.74 13.95
CA ASP A 83 -18.74 -18.94 14.46
C ASP A 83 -19.60 -17.66 14.45
N ASN A 84 -18.97 -16.48 14.39
CA ASN A 84 -19.66 -15.17 14.39
C ASN A 84 -19.87 -14.57 12.98
N ILE A 85 -19.48 -15.27 11.91
CA ILE A 85 -19.60 -14.77 10.54
C ILE A 85 -21.01 -15.10 9.98
N GLN A 86 -21.96 -14.18 10.17
CA GLN A 86 -23.26 -14.26 9.48
C GLN A 86 -23.11 -13.81 8.01
N THR A 87 -22.71 -14.74 7.13
CA THR A 87 -22.76 -14.50 5.68
C THR A 87 -24.10 -14.97 5.10
N SER A 88 -24.74 -14.09 4.32
CA SER A 88 -25.99 -14.38 3.60
C SER A 88 -25.78 -15.13 2.28
N VAL A 89 -24.55 -15.59 2.01
CA VAL A 89 -24.18 -16.33 0.79
C VAL A 89 -23.99 -17.81 1.17
N PRO A 90 -24.89 -18.72 0.75
CA PRO A 90 -24.89 -20.12 1.21
C PRO A 90 -23.61 -20.90 0.83
N ALA A 91 -22.99 -20.59 -0.31
CA ALA A 91 -21.75 -21.23 -0.76
C ALA A 91 -20.52 -20.87 0.11
N ILE A 92 -20.53 -19.71 0.77
CA ILE A 92 -19.44 -19.28 1.67
C ILE A 92 -19.60 -19.97 3.02
N ARG A 93 -20.83 -20.14 3.48
CA ARG A 93 -21.14 -20.79 4.76
C ARG A 93 -20.82 -22.29 4.76
N GLU A 94 -21.15 -23.01 3.69
CA GLU A 94 -20.82 -24.42 3.54
C GLU A 94 -19.29 -24.67 3.52
N LYS A 95 -18.52 -23.76 2.90
CA LYS A 95 -17.05 -23.80 2.88
C LYS A 95 -16.42 -23.44 4.23
N LEU A 96 -17.05 -22.53 4.98
CA LEU A 96 -16.60 -22.12 6.31
C LEU A 96 -16.87 -23.22 7.35
N ASP A 97 -18.00 -23.93 7.25
CA ASP A 97 -18.36 -25.03 8.14
C ASP A 97 -17.54 -26.31 7.87
N THR A 98 -17.06 -26.51 6.63
CA THR A 98 -16.29 -27.71 6.24
C THR A 98 -14.77 -27.55 6.30
N CYS A 99 -14.24 -26.35 6.05
CA CYS A 99 -12.79 -26.08 6.05
C CYS A 99 -12.46 -24.66 6.57
N PRO A 100 -12.67 -24.37 7.87
CA PRO A 100 -12.59 -23.00 8.41
C PRO A 100 -11.19 -22.39 8.29
N GLN A 101 -10.11 -23.17 8.47
CA GLN A 101 -8.75 -22.61 8.53
C GLN A 101 -8.20 -22.32 7.12
N SER A 102 -8.31 -23.28 6.19
CA SER A 102 -7.94 -23.13 4.78
C SER A 102 -8.61 -21.90 4.15
N PHE A 103 -9.90 -21.68 4.42
CA PHE A 103 -10.63 -20.54 3.88
C PHE A 103 -10.13 -19.21 4.46
N VAL A 104 -9.95 -19.09 5.79
CA VAL A 104 -9.50 -17.85 6.43
C VAL A 104 -8.09 -17.47 5.98
N TYR A 105 -7.14 -18.41 5.97
CA TYR A 105 -5.77 -18.14 5.57
C TYR A 105 -5.64 -17.80 4.09
N SER A 106 -6.41 -18.46 3.22
CA SER A 106 -6.40 -18.14 1.79
C SER A 106 -6.99 -16.75 1.51
N VAL A 107 -8.11 -16.38 2.15
CA VAL A 107 -8.68 -15.02 2.07
C VAL A 107 -7.69 -13.98 2.57
N TYR A 108 -6.99 -14.24 3.68
CA TYR A 108 -5.96 -13.32 4.21
C TYR A 108 -4.80 -13.13 3.22
N LEU A 109 -4.33 -14.20 2.57
CA LEU A 109 -3.29 -14.09 1.54
C LEU A 109 -3.76 -13.34 0.30
N PHE A 110 -5.01 -13.52 -0.13
CA PHE A 110 -5.59 -12.74 -1.23
C PHE A 110 -5.74 -11.26 -0.88
N MET A 111 -6.17 -10.93 0.33
CA MET A 111 -6.23 -9.55 0.83
C MET A 111 -4.85 -8.92 0.89
N THR A 112 -3.86 -9.64 1.41
CA THR A 112 -2.46 -9.19 1.47
C THR A 112 -1.89 -8.97 0.06
N ALA A 113 -2.19 -9.85 -0.89
CA ALA A 113 -1.83 -9.65 -2.30
C ALA A 113 -2.46 -8.37 -2.87
N GLY A 114 -3.73 -8.11 -2.57
CA GLY A 114 -4.42 -6.88 -2.96
C GLY A 114 -3.73 -5.63 -2.42
N VAL A 115 -3.39 -5.61 -1.12
CA VAL A 115 -2.68 -4.48 -0.50
C VAL A 115 -1.29 -4.27 -1.13
N CYS A 116 -0.51 -5.33 -1.33
CA CYS A 116 0.79 -5.26 -1.99
C CYS A 116 0.69 -4.72 -3.42
N ALA A 117 -0.33 -5.14 -4.18
CA ALA A 117 -0.56 -4.65 -5.53
C ALA A 117 -0.86 -3.15 -5.56
N VAL A 118 -1.71 -2.67 -4.64
CA VAL A 118 -2.03 -1.25 -4.52
C VAL A 118 -0.78 -0.45 -4.13
N LEU A 119 0.03 -0.93 -3.18
CA LEU A 119 1.29 -0.29 -2.80
C LEU A 119 2.28 -0.22 -3.97
N ALA A 120 2.35 -1.26 -4.81
CA ALA A 120 3.15 -1.23 -6.03
C ALA A 120 2.68 -0.13 -7.00
N LEU A 121 1.37 0.06 -7.16
CA LEU A 121 0.81 1.16 -7.95
C LEU A 121 1.20 2.53 -7.39
N VAL A 122 1.12 2.72 -6.06
CA VAL A 122 1.56 3.96 -5.40
C VAL A 122 3.03 4.24 -5.69
N MET A 123 3.91 3.24 -5.55
CA MET A 123 5.33 3.39 -5.89
C MET A 123 5.55 3.74 -7.37
N GLY A 124 4.72 3.20 -8.27
CA GLY A 124 4.70 3.59 -9.68
C GLY A 124 4.37 5.07 -9.89
N LEU A 125 3.35 5.58 -9.20
CA LEU A 125 2.97 7.00 -9.24
C LEU A 125 4.04 7.92 -8.65
N VAL A 126 4.69 7.50 -7.56
CA VAL A 126 5.84 8.23 -6.98
C VAL A 126 6.96 8.37 -8.02
N ILE A 127 7.34 7.28 -8.70
CA ILE A 127 8.36 7.32 -9.74
C ILE A 127 7.94 8.23 -10.90
N ALA A 128 6.67 8.16 -11.32
CA ALA A 128 6.16 9.02 -12.38
C ALA A 128 6.27 10.50 -12.01
N THR A 129 5.90 10.85 -10.77
CA THR A 129 6.04 12.20 -10.21
C THR A 129 7.49 12.68 -10.26
N PHE A 130 8.44 11.92 -9.71
CA PHE A 130 9.85 12.32 -9.70
C PHE A 130 10.46 12.38 -11.11
N LYS A 131 10.03 11.52 -12.03
CA LYS A 131 10.42 11.63 -13.45
C LYS A 131 9.89 12.91 -14.09
N ALA A 132 8.65 13.32 -13.79
CA ALA A 132 8.09 14.58 -14.28
C ALA A 132 8.90 15.79 -13.77
N ILE A 133 9.30 15.77 -12.49
CA ILE A 133 10.14 16.82 -11.89
C ILE A 133 11.52 16.88 -12.59
N ILE A 134 12.15 15.73 -12.82
CA ILE A 134 13.45 15.67 -13.52
C ILE A 134 13.33 16.19 -14.96
N LYS A 135 12.24 15.85 -15.65
CA LYS A 135 12.00 16.25 -17.05
C LYS A 135 11.80 17.76 -17.18
N ASN A 136 10.99 18.35 -16.29
CA ASN A 136 10.63 19.78 -16.36
C ASN A 136 11.58 20.70 -15.59
N ASN A 137 12.59 20.15 -14.89
CA ASN A 137 13.54 20.88 -14.04
C ASN A 137 12.91 21.70 -12.89
N THR A 138 11.59 21.62 -12.70
CA THR A 138 10.85 22.28 -11.62
C THR A 138 9.80 21.32 -11.04
N PRO A 139 9.59 21.32 -9.71
CA PRO A 139 8.52 20.58 -9.09
C PRO A 139 7.13 21.23 -9.30
N PHE A 140 7.07 22.50 -9.69
CA PHE A 140 5.83 23.26 -9.82
C PHE A 140 5.25 23.22 -11.24
N CYS A 141 5.31 22.05 -11.88
CA CYS A 141 4.67 21.83 -13.17
C CYS A 141 3.37 21.04 -13.01
N ASP A 142 2.37 21.33 -13.83
CA ASP A 142 1.08 20.64 -13.84
C ASP A 142 1.16 19.10 -13.82
N PRO A 143 2.02 18.45 -14.64
CA PRO A 143 2.14 17.00 -14.58
C PRO A 143 2.73 16.49 -13.25
N ALA A 144 3.65 17.21 -12.61
CA ALA A 144 4.18 16.80 -11.30
C ALA A 144 3.15 17.01 -10.18
N ILE A 145 2.46 18.15 -10.18
CA ILE A 145 1.44 18.48 -9.18
C ILE A 145 0.27 17.48 -9.25
N SER A 146 -0.24 17.20 -10.46
CA SER A 146 -1.33 16.25 -10.64
C SER A 146 -0.95 14.83 -10.20
N MET A 147 0.20 14.31 -10.63
CA MET A 147 0.66 12.96 -10.23
C MET A 147 0.92 12.85 -8.73
N MET A 148 1.52 13.88 -8.11
CA MET A 148 1.76 13.90 -6.67
C MET A 148 0.43 13.92 -5.89
N THR A 149 -0.53 14.72 -6.34
CA THR A 149 -1.86 14.82 -5.71
C THR A 149 -2.61 13.50 -5.82
N ILE A 150 -2.58 12.83 -6.99
CA ILE A 150 -3.16 11.49 -7.16
C ILE A 150 -2.51 10.50 -6.19
N THR A 151 -1.18 10.54 -6.06
CA THR A 151 -0.44 9.65 -5.14
C THR A 151 -0.91 9.85 -3.69
N LEU A 152 -1.07 11.10 -3.25
CA LEU A 152 -1.53 11.44 -1.89
C LEU A 152 -3.00 11.06 -1.66
N ILE A 153 -3.87 11.22 -2.65
CA ILE A 153 -5.26 10.79 -2.58
C ILE A 153 -5.35 9.27 -2.42
N VAL A 154 -4.59 8.52 -3.23
CA VAL A 154 -4.56 7.06 -3.15
C VAL A 154 -4.04 6.60 -1.79
N LEU A 155 -2.96 7.20 -1.28
CA LEU A 155 -2.46 6.92 0.07
C LEU A 155 -3.51 7.22 1.14
N THR A 156 -4.15 8.38 1.06
CA THR A 156 -5.22 8.77 1.99
C THR A 156 -6.37 7.75 1.97
N GLY A 157 -6.78 7.29 0.79
CA GLY A 157 -7.81 6.25 0.65
C GLY A 157 -7.42 4.93 1.31
N ILE A 158 -6.17 4.48 1.14
CA ILE A 158 -5.68 3.25 1.79
C ILE A 158 -5.71 3.42 3.30
N PHE A 159 -5.15 4.51 3.84
CA PHE A 159 -5.13 4.75 5.28
C PHE A 159 -6.52 4.97 5.88
N PHE A 160 -7.46 5.50 5.11
CA PHE A 160 -8.85 5.62 5.52
C PHE A 160 -9.49 4.24 5.69
N LEU A 161 -9.20 3.30 4.78
CA LEU A 161 -9.72 1.94 4.83
C LEU A 161 -9.04 1.08 5.90
N THR A 162 -7.73 1.26 6.13
CA THR A 162 -6.95 0.39 7.03
C THR A 162 -6.85 0.91 8.45
N ALA A 163 -6.57 2.21 8.64
CA ALA A 163 -6.37 2.82 9.95
C ALA A 163 -7.62 3.55 10.47
N GLY A 164 -8.66 3.65 9.64
CA GLY A 164 -9.97 4.19 9.99
C GLY A 164 -10.19 5.65 9.58
N THR A 165 -11.39 6.15 9.88
CA THR A 165 -11.88 7.44 9.41
C THR A 165 -11.08 8.62 9.95
N GLY A 166 -10.61 8.53 11.21
CA GLY A 166 -9.84 9.59 11.86
C GLY A 166 -8.48 9.87 11.20
N THR A 167 -7.70 8.81 10.94
CA THR A 167 -6.41 8.93 10.25
C THR A 167 -6.56 9.39 8.81
N GLY A 168 -7.59 8.91 8.11
CA GLY A 168 -7.87 9.34 6.75
C GLY A 168 -8.29 10.81 6.67
N ALA A 169 -9.05 11.34 7.63
CA ALA A 169 -9.41 12.75 7.67
C ALA A 169 -8.19 13.66 7.85
N ILE A 170 -7.26 13.29 8.75
CA ILE A 170 -6.01 14.04 8.95
C ILE A 170 -5.16 14.04 7.67
N LEU A 171 -5.01 12.89 7.01
CA LEU A 171 -4.27 12.79 5.76
C LEU A 171 -4.93 13.55 4.60
N ALA A 172 -6.26 13.62 4.56
CA ALA A 172 -6.97 14.45 3.59
C ALA A 172 -6.65 15.95 3.76
N VAL A 173 -6.61 16.43 5.01
CA VAL A 173 -6.19 17.81 5.31
C VAL A 173 -4.75 18.06 4.90
N ILE A 174 -3.83 17.13 5.20
CA ILE A 174 -2.43 17.21 4.78
C ILE A 174 -2.32 17.22 3.26
N THR A 175 -3.06 16.36 2.56
CA THR A 175 -3.10 16.29 1.10
C THR A 175 -3.56 17.62 0.50
N TRP A 176 -4.62 18.21 1.05
CA TRP A 176 -5.12 19.52 0.64
C TRP A 176 -4.11 20.64 0.90
N ALA A 177 -3.42 20.63 2.04
CA ALA A 177 -2.38 21.60 2.36
C ALA A 177 -1.20 21.52 1.38
N ILE A 178 -0.70 20.30 1.09
CA ILE A 178 0.38 20.09 0.12
C ILE A 178 -0.05 20.56 -1.28
N TYR A 179 -1.25 20.21 -1.72
CA TYR A 179 -1.79 20.66 -3.01
C TYR A 179 -1.79 22.20 -3.12
N THR A 180 -2.28 22.88 -2.07
CA THR A 180 -2.36 24.34 -2.03
C THR A 180 -0.98 25.00 -2.07
N ILE A 181 0.00 24.46 -1.32
CA ILE A 181 1.38 24.96 -1.33
C ILE A 181 2.00 24.81 -2.72
N MET A 182 1.76 23.70 -3.40
CA MET A 182 2.29 23.46 -4.75
C MET A 182 1.68 24.40 -5.79
N GLN A 183 0.37 24.65 -5.71
CA GLN A 183 -0.29 25.62 -6.59
C GLN A 183 0.20 27.04 -6.35
N TYR A 184 0.40 27.42 -5.09
CA TYR A 184 1.00 28.70 -4.73
C TYR A 184 2.42 28.85 -5.27
N GLY A 185 3.26 27.82 -5.13
CA GLY A 185 4.62 27.80 -5.69
C GLY A 185 4.65 27.89 -7.22
N LYS A 186 3.68 27.26 -7.90
CA LYS A 186 3.49 27.41 -9.35
C LYS A 186 3.18 28.86 -9.73
N ALA A 187 2.24 29.49 -9.02
CA ALA A 187 1.86 30.88 -9.28
C ALA A 187 3.04 31.85 -9.10
N LEU A 188 3.86 31.65 -8.07
CA LEU A 188 5.08 32.46 -7.85
C LEU A 188 6.12 32.29 -8.96
N GLN A 189 6.29 31.08 -9.50
CA GLN A 189 7.19 30.86 -10.63
C GLN A 189 6.71 31.58 -11.88
N ILE A 190 5.41 31.51 -12.19
CA ILE A 190 4.83 32.23 -13.34
C ILE A 190 5.05 33.73 -13.20
N GLN A 191 4.76 34.31 -12.03
CA GLN A 191 4.96 35.75 -11.79
C GLN A 191 6.44 36.15 -11.91
N SER A 192 7.35 35.32 -11.42
CA SER A 192 8.79 35.60 -11.52
C SER A 192 9.26 35.60 -12.97
N ASP A 193 8.80 34.63 -13.77
CA ASP A 193 9.11 34.52 -15.21
C ASP A 193 8.48 35.65 -16.04
N GLU A 194 7.33 36.21 -15.63
CA GLU A 194 6.68 37.35 -16.29
C GLU A 194 7.32 38.71 -15.96
N THR A 195 8.09 38.81 -14.88
CA THR A 195 8.74 40.05 -14.43
C THR A 195 10.21 40.22 -14.84
N LEU A 196 10.80 39.18 -15.44
CA LEU A 196 12.18 39.15 -15.96
C LEU A 196 12.21 39.38 -17.47
#